data_AF-A0A8H8MPX0-F1
#
_entry.id   AF-A0A8H8MPX0-F1
#
_cell.length_a   1.000
_cell.length_b   1.000
_cell.length_c   1.000
_cell.angle_alpha   90.00
_cell.angle_beta   90.00
_cell.angle_gamma   90.00
#
_symmetry.space_group_name_H-M   'P 1'
#
loop_
_entity.id
_entity.type
_entity.pdbx_description
1 polymer ?
#
loop_
_entity_poly.entity_id
_entity_poly.type
_entity_poly.pdbx_seq_one_letter_code
_entity_poly.pdbx_strand_id
1 'polypeptide(L)'
;MVSFIPVQPQHHRRHRTSCQLTPVRVARPSLLALPHELILKIAQHIVAAPGILPGTSFISAKPSWFGTIAGLANASRDTRDASLRAWFRVFIVREEGDWHAAITLSAVRFSVREIYVCSQAVSPATCPDALLSFPALRSAHINAHNDVSFDPRHGYTYFTLLPLVPRSLKRLAIAHAHAPDAERLQALVNRDGLRLEELRLGRCTLFDCANEGCSYWPAFPHDHDAYFSDDGSVEYAMSIAQDLMPLRSLRTLHLGVYLTPHIALATHQRDHAPFFVNPANSHVVPVNPPLPPLLGNPPPPPHHLHLLAHPHHRAPLHCPSLWASPCSACYEQFGPATKVAEHTACRVLGSALPWIEEVSWAGYFERYGKGVSTWTRSREDWVRT
;
A
#
# COMPACT_ATOMS: atom_id res chain seq x y z
N MET A 1 4.37 -26.10 -2.48
CA MET A 1 5.53 -26.57 -1.69
C MET A 1 6.39 -27.45 -2.59
N VAL A 2 7.55 -26.96 -3.00
CA VAL A 2 8.60 -27.80 -3.61
C VAL A 2 9.89 -27.44 -2.87
N SER A 3 10.38 -28.40 -2.10
CA SER A 3 11.61 -28.32 -1.31
C SER A 3 12.81 -28.57 -2.23
N PHE A 4 13.76 -27.65 -2.26
CA PHE A 4 15.03 -27.81 -2.98
C PHE A 4 16.12 -28.20 -1.98
N ILE A 5 16.54 -29.46 -2.04
CA ILE A 5 17.72 -29.97 -1.33
C ILE A 5 18.96 -29.63 -2.17
N PRO A 6 19.96 -28.90 -1.63
CA PRO A 6 21.17 -28.62 -2.37
C PRO A 6 22.13 -29.82 -2.29
N VAL A 7 22.48 -30.37 -3.45
CA VAL A 7 23.57 -31.35 -3.59
C VAL A 7 24.89 -30.59 -3.72
N GLN A 8 25.82 -30.82 -2.78
CA GLN A 8 27.18 -30.32 -2.85
C GLN A 8 27.96 -31.00 -3.99
N PRO A 9 28.72 -30.26 -4.82
CA PRO A 9 29.68 -30.86 -5.73
C PRO A 9 31.04 -31.03 -5.05
N GLN A 10 31.54 -32.27 -5.02
CA GLN A 10 32.89 -32.61 -4.62
C GLN A 10 33.93 -32.09 -5.63
N HIS A 11 34.92 -31.37 -5.12
CA HIS A 11 36.09 -30.94 -5.87
C HIS A 11 37.04 -32.11 -6.14
N HIS A 12 37.15 -32.55 -7.39
CA HIS A 12 38.32 -33.27 -7.86
C HIS A 12 38.98 -32.54 -9.04
N ARG A 13 40.16 -31.99 -8.72
CA ARG A 13 41.10 -31.32 -9.61
C ARG A 13 41.96 -32.39 -10.30
N ARG A 14 41.88 -32.50 -11.63
CA ARG A 14 42.94 -33.13 -12.44
C ARG A 14 43.20 -32.30 -13.69
N HIS A 15 44.41 -31.75 -13.74
CA HIS A 15 45.03 -31.19 -14.93
C HIS A 15 45.22 -32.30 -15.97
N ARG A 16 44.77 -32.04 -17.21
CA ARG A 16 45.36 -32.64 -18.41
C ARG A 16 45.23 -31.67 -19.58
N THR A 17 46.37 -31.15 -19.97
CA THR A 17 46.63 -30.42 -21.21
C THR A 17 46.49 -31.37 -22.39
N SER A 18 45.58 -31.08 -23.30
CA SER A 18 45.57 -31.65 -24.65
C SER A 18 45.08 -30.57 -25.60
N CYS A 19 45.99 -30.03 -26.40
CA CYS A 19 45.69 -29.20 -27.56
C CYS A 19 45.02 -30.09 -28.61
N GLN A 20 43.69 -30.13 -28.60
CA GLN A 20 42.91 -30.53 -29.76
C GLN A 20 42.35 -29.26 -30.39
N LEU A 21 42.81 -28.98 -31.62
CA LEU A 21 42.22 -28.01 -32.52
C LEU A 21 40.75 -28.42 -32.73
N THR A 22 39.86 -27.70 -32.05
CA THR A 22 38.42 -27.82 -32.27
C THR A 22 38.12 -27.23 -33.64
N PRO A 23 37.36 -27.93 -34.50
CA PRO A 23 36.89 -27.31 -35.72
C PRO A 23 36.02 -26.13 -35.32
N VAL A 24 36.34 -24.94 -35.83
CA VAL A 24 35.47 -23.77 -35.76
C VAL A 24 34.18 -24.15 -36.47
N ARG A 25 33.21 -24.66 -35.70
CA ARG A 25 31.82 -24.75 -36.13
C ARG A 25 31.37 -23.32 -36.31
N VAL A 26 31.42 -22.84 -37.55
CA VAL A 26 30.64 -21.69 -37.99
C VAL A 26 29.19 -22.08 -37.70
N ALA A 27 28.65 -21.56 -36.60
CA ALA A 27 27.26 -21.74 -36.25
C ALA A 27 26.45 -21.19 -37.42
N ARG A 28 25.77 -22.08 -38.17
CA ARG A 28 24.77 -21.64 -39.14
C ARG A 28 23.77 -20.78 -38.35
N PRO A 29 23.57 -19.50 -38.69
CA PRO A 29 22.48 -18.75 -38.07
C PRO A 29 21.21 -19.52 -38.41
N SER A 30 20.52 -20.01 -37.37
CA SER A 30 19.19 -20.57 -37.54
C SER A 30 18.34 -19.51 -38.21
N LEU A 31 17.90 -19.77 -39.45
CA LEU A 31 17.00 -18.91 -40.22
C LEU A 31 15.62 -18.71 -39.55
N LEU A 32 15.41 -19.28 -38.35
CA LEU A 32 14.19 -19.25 -37.56
C LEU A 32 14.35 -18.63 -36.17
N ALA A 33 15.53 -18.09 -35.82
CA ALA A 33 15.72 -17.43 -34.53
C ALA A 33 15.20 -15.99 -34.58
N LEU A 34 14.12 -15.72 -33.84
CA LEU A 34 13.64 -14.35 -33.62
C LEU A 34 14.75 -13.51 -32.95
N PRO A 35 14.97 -12.26 -33.38
CA PRO A 35 15.81 -11.31 -32.66
C PRO A 35 15.40 -11.18 -31.18
N HIS A 36 16.39 -11.01 -30.30
CA HIS A 36 16.16 -10.96 -28.85
C HIS A 36 15.16 -9.86 -28.46
N GLU A 37 15.19 -8.72 -29.16
CA GLU A 37 14.27 -7.61 -28.96
C GLU A 37 12.81 -8.00 -29.24
N LEU A 38 12.57 -8.85 -30.24
CA LEU A 38 11.24 -9.35 -30.54
C LEU A 38 10.78 -10.35 -29.47
N ILE A 39 11.68 -11.21 -28.98
CA ILE A 39 11.37 -12.13 -27.87
C ILE A 39 10.99 -11.34 -26.61
N LEU A 40 11.70 -10.25 -26.30
CA LEU A 40 11.37 -9.36 -25.19
C LEU A 40 9.99 -8.70 -25.38
N LYS A 41 9.69 -8.20 -26.57
CA LYS A 41 8.36 -7.60 -26.87
C LYS A 41 7.24 -8.64 -26.75
N ILE A 42 7.44 -9.85 -27.23
CA ILE A 42 6.49 -10.96 -27.10
C ILE A 42 6.26 -11.28 -25.61
N ALA A 43 7.34 -11.43 -24.84
CA ALA A 43 7.24 -11.70 -23.41
C ALA A 43 6.52 -10.57 -22.65
N GLN A 44 6.85 -9.30 -22.96
CA GLN A 44 6.16 -8.14 -22.38
C GLN A 44 4.67 -8.12 -22.72
N HIS A 45 4.31 -8.47 -23.95
CA HIS A 45 2.91 -8.51 -24.39
C HIS A 45 2.13 -9.63 -23.69
N ILE A 46 2.72 -10.82 -23.56
CA ILE A 46 2.09 -11.97 -22.89
C ILE A 46 1.91 -11.70 -21.38
N VAL A 47 2.88 -11.02 -20.76
CA VAL A 47 2.84 -10.67 -19.33
C VAL A 47 1.96 -9.44 -19.08
N ALA A 48 1.58 -8.68 -20.11
CA ALA A 48 0.68 -7.55 -19.97
C ALA A 48 -0.73 -8.05 -19.63
N ALA A 49 -0.98 -8.26 -18.34
CA ALA A 49 -2.31 -8.50 -17.84
C ALA A 49 -3.08 -7.16 -17.84
N PRO A 50 -4.22 -7.05 -18.52
CA PRO A 50 -5.08 -5.90 -18.34
C PRO A 50 -5.57 -5.85 -16.90
N GLY A 51 -5.63 -4.65 -16.34
CA GLY A 51 -6.16 -4.41 -15.00
C GLY A 51 -5.09 -4.13 -13.94
N ILE A 52 -5.59 -3.98 -12.73
CA ILE A 52 -4.84 -3.48 -11.57
C ILE A 52 -4.88 -4.58 -10.50
N LEU A 53 -3.79 -4.71 -9.74
CA LEU A 53 -3.73 -5.62 -8.60
C LEU A 53 -4.87 -5.27 -7.63
N PRO A 54 -5.73 -6.24 -7.24
CA PRO A 54 -6.83 -6.00 -6.32
C PRO A 54 -6.36 -5.33 -5.02
N GLY A 55 -7.15 -4.39 -4.51
CA GLY A 55 -6.76 -3.57 -3.35
C GLY A 55 -5.77 -2.45 -3.68
N THR A 56 -5.41 -2.29 -4.95
CA THR A 56 -4.64 -1.14 -5.44
C THR A 56 -5.39 -0.46 -6.58
N SER A 57 -5.08 0.80 -6.79
CA SER A 57 -5.50 1.60 -7.95
C SER A 57 -4.33 1.88 -8.90
N PHE A 58 -3.21 1.20 -8.70
CA PHE A 58 -1.90 1.77 -9.02
C PHE A 58 -0.86 0.75 -9.53
N ILE A 59 -0.88 -0.48 -9.01
CA ILE A 59 0.06 -1.54 -9.39
C ILE A 59 -0.61 -2.43 -10.44
N SER A 60 0.10 -2.71 -11.53
CA SER A 60 -0.40 -3.58 -12.59
C SER A 60 -0.71 -4.98 -12.05
N ALA A 61 -1.77 -5.61 -12.55
CA ALA A 61 -2.07 -6.99 -12.21
C ALA A 61 -0.89 -7.91 -12.59
N LYS A 62 -0.59 -8.90 -11.75
CA LYS A 62 0.48 -9.86 -11.99
C LYS A 62 -0.09 -11.12 -12.65
N PRO A 63 0.34 -11.50 -13.87
CA PRO A 63 -0.19 -12.68 -14.55
C PRO A 63 0.25 -13.97 -13.86
N SER A 64 -0.57 -15.01 -14.00
CA SER A 64 -0.28 -16.34 -13.45
C SER A 64 0.92 -16.97 -14.16
N TRP A 65 1.86 -17.52 -13.39
CA TRP A 65 3.04 -18.19 -13.94
C TRP A 65 2.63 -19.38 -14.82
N PHE A 66 1.86 -20.31 -14.25
CA PHE A 66 1.49 -21.56 -14.91
C PHE A 66 0.52 -21.38 -16.07
N GLY A 67 -0.41 -20.42 -15.97
CA GLY A 67 -1.42 -20.22 -17.01
C GLY A 67 -0.95 -19.36 -18.18
N THR A 68 0.08 -18.54 -17.99
CA THR A 68 0.44 -17.50 -18.98
C THR A 68 1.89 -17.61 -19.45
N ILE A 69 2.83 -17.87 -18.55
CA ILE A 69 4.27 -17.64 -18.80
C ILE A 69 5.07 -18.93 -18.96
N ALA A 70 4.69 -19.99 -18.25
CA ALA A 70 5.48 -21.22 -18.16
C ALA A 70 5.79 -21.84 -19.53
N GLY A 71 4.84 -21.81 -20.47
CA GLY A 71 5.05 -22.32 -21.83
C GLY A 71 6.18 -21.59 -22.55
N LEU A 72 6.16 -20.25 -22.58
CA LEU A 72 7.21 -19.45 -23.21
C LEU A 72 8.55 -19.61 -22.48
N ALA A 73 8.53 -19.61 -21.15
CA ALA A 73 9.75 -19.74 -20.33
C ALA A 73 10.44 -21.11 -20.46
N ASN A 74 9.70 -22.13 -20.92
CA ASN A 74 10.23 -23.48 -21.12
C ASN A 74 10.69 -23.75 -22.56
N ALA A 75 10.37 -22.87 -23.52
CA ALA A 75 10.67 -23.09 -24.93
C ALA A 75 12.19 -23.03 -25.24
N SER A 76 12.92 -22.07 -24.66
CA SER A 76 14.36 -21.93 -24.82
C SER A 76 14.99 -21.14 -23.67
N ARG A 77 16.32 -21.05 -23.63
CA ARG A 77 17.03 -20.21 -22.65
C ARG A 77 16.73 -18.72 -22.84
N ASP A 78 16.66 -18.25 -24.09
CA ASP A 78 16.44 -16.83 -24.40
C ASP A 78 15.01 -16.42 -24.08
N THR A 79 14.04 -17.28 -24.39
CA THR A 79 12.63 -17.03 -24.02
C THR A 79 12.44 -17.13 -22.51
N ARG A 80 13.19 -17.99 -21.81
CA ARG A 80 13.21 -18.02 -20.34
C ARG A 80 13.68 -16.72 -19.73
N ASP A 81 14.83 -16.18 -20.17
CA ASP A 81 15.35 -14.91 -19.67
C ASP A 81 14.36 -13.76 -19.91
N ALA A 82 13.85 -13.64 -21.14
CA ALA A 82 12.86 -12.64 -21.50
C ALA A 82 11.56 -12.77 -20.68
N SER A 83 11.06 -13.99 -20.51
CA SER A 83 9.85 -14.28 -19.74
C SER A 83 10.01 -13.94 -18.26
N LEU A 84 11.14 -14.30 -17.66
CA LEU A 84 11.43 -13.99 -16.26
C LEU A 84 11.52 -12.48 -16.05
N ARG A 85 12.24 -11.76 -16.90
CA ARG A 85 12.34 -10.29 -16.83
C ARG A 85 10.97 -9.62 -16.94
N ALA A 86 10.16 -10.07 -17.90
CA ALA A 86 8.82 -9.53 -18.08
C ALA A 86 7.95 -9.86 -16.86
N TRP A 87 7.94 -11.11 -16.38
CA TRP A 87 7.11 -11.55 -15.24
C TRP A 87 7.50 -10.89 -13.91
N PHE A 88 8.80 -10.69 -13.67
CA PHE A 88 9.30 -9.98 -12.49
C PHE A 88 9.18 -8.46 -12.58
N ARG A 89 8.61 -7.90 -13.65
CA ARG A 89 8.28 -6.47 -13.73
C ARG A 89 7.44 -6.02 -12.53
N VAL A 90 6.49 -6.86 -12.11
CA VAL A 90 5.67 -6.64 -10.91
C VAL A 90 6.13 -7.61 -9.83
N PHE A 91 6.52 -7.08 -8.67
CA PHE A 91 6.91 -7.86 -7.51
C PHE A 91 5.97 -7.61 -6.34
N ILE A 92 5.62 -8.68 -5.63
CA ILE A 92 4.73 -8.63 -4.47
C ILE A 92 5.54 -9.17 -3.30
N VAL A 93 5.81 -8.31 -2.32
CA VAL A 93 6.48 -8.64 -1.07
C VAL A 93 5.39 -8.97 -0.05
N ARG A 94 5.25 -10.23 0.31
CA ARG A 94 4.19 -10.70 1.21
C ARG A 94 4.67 -10.73 2.66
N GLU A 95 5.90 -11.15 2.86
CA GLU A 95 6.52 -11.30 4.18
C GLU A 95 7.96 -10.77 4.19
N GLU A 96 8.53 -10.59 5.38
CA GLU A 96 9.87 -10.02 5.54
C GLU A 96 10.95 -10.78 4.75
N GLY A 97 10.86 -12.11 4.70
CA GLY A 97 11.81 -12.97 3.98
C GLY A 97 11.85 -12.73 2.46
N ASP A 98 10.78 -12.20 1.87
CA ASP A 98 10.70 -11.94 0.44
C ASP A 98 11.67 -10.84 0.00
N TRP A 99 11.98 -9.87 0.87
CA TRP A 99 12.96 -8.83 0.59
C TRP A 99 14.33 -9.44 0.28
N HIS A 100 14.79 -10.34 1.15
CA HIS A 100 16.09 -10.98 0.98
C HIS A 100 16.16 -11.81 -0.31
N ALA A 101 15.10 -12.58 -0.60
CA ALA A 101 15.01 -13.36 -1.82
C ALA A 101 15.05 -12.47 -3.07
N ALA A 102 14.32 -11.35 -3.06
CA ALA A 102 14.25 -10.42 -4.18
C ALA A 102 15.57 -9.69 -4.46
N ILE A 103 16.30 -9.33 -3.40
CA ILE A 103 17.58 -8.61 -3.51
C ILE A 103 18.69 -9.53 -4.01
N THR A 104 18.69 -10.80 -3.58
CA THR A 104 19.72 -11.79 -3.92
C THR A 104 19.62 -12.27 -5.37
N LEU A 105 18.40 -12.35 -5.91
CA LEU A 105 18.16 -12.82 -7.28
C LEU A 105 18.31 -11.66 -8.28
N SER A 106 19.42 -11.62 -9.02
CA SER A 106 19.71 -10.57 -10.01
C SER A 106 18.58 -10.39 -11.05
N ALA A 107 18.00 -11.48 -11.52
CA ALA A 107 16.88 -11.46 -12.46
C ALA A 107 15.65 -10.72 -11.90
N VAL A 108 15.41 -10.79 -10.59
CA VAL A 108 14.36 -10.04 -9.92
C VAL A 108 14.81 -8.59 -9.78
N ARG A 109 15.92 -8.37 -9.07
CA ARG A 109 16.47 -7.06 -8.71
C ARG A 109 16.48 -6.04 -9.85
N PHE A 110 16.91 -6.44 -11.05
CA PHE A 110 17.03 -5.54 -12.20
C PHE A 110 15.76 -5.44 -13.07
N SER A 111 14.78 -6.32 -12.84
CA SER A 111 13.55 -6.38 -13.65
C SER A 111 12.36 -5.71 -12.98
N VAL A 112 12.34 -5.63 -11.64
CA VAL A 112 11.23 -4.99 -10.90
C VAL A 112 11.07 -3.53 -11.33
N ARG A 113 9.89 -3.20 -11.83
CA ARG A 113 9.43 -1.84 -12.14
C ARG A 113 8.31 -1.39 -11.21
N GLU A 114 7.55 -2.33 -10.67
CA GLU A 114 6.40 -2.09 -9.81
C GLU A 114 6.48 -3.03 -8.61
N ILE A 115 6.33 -2.49 -7.41
CA ILE A 115 6.36 -3.27 -6.18
C ILE A 115 5.09 -3.01 -5.35
N TYR A 116 4.49 -4.09 -4.86
CA TYR A 116 3.46 -4.04 -3.83
C TYR A 116 4.03 -4.69 -2.58
N VAL A 117 3.96 -3.99 -1.44
CA VAL A 117 4.43 -4.46 -0.14
C VAL A 117 3.22 -4.67 0.75
N CYS A 118 2.95 -5.92 1.14
CA CYS A 118 1.93 -6.26 2.13
C CYS A 118 2.36 -5.78 3.52
N SER A 119 1.40 -5.58 4.42
CA SER A 119 1.70 -5.14 5.79
C SER A 119 2.59 -6.12 6.55
N GLN A 120 2.50 -7.43 6.29
CA GLN A 120 3.35 -8.44 6.94
C GLN A 120 4.81 -8.41 6.47
N ALA A 121 5.12 -7.72 5.36
CA ALA A 121 6.48 -7.48 4.90
C ALA A 121 7.10 -6.21 5.50
N VAL A 122 6.36 -5.50 6.35
CA VAL A 122 6.77 -4.29 7.06
C VAL A 122 7.00 -4.64 8.53
N SER A 123 8.25 -4.59 8.96
CA SER A 123 8.65 -4.86 10.34
C SER A 123 9.76 -3.91 10.80
N PRO A 124 10.02 -3.79 12.12
CA PRO A 124 11.15 -3.00 12.62
C PRO A 124 12.51 -3.45 12.09
N ALA A 125 12.63 -4.71 11.65
CA ALA A 125 13.84 -5.27 11.06
C ALA A 125 13.98 -4.99 9.55
N THR A 126 12.93 -4.48 8.92
CA THR A 126 12.95 -4.22 7.47
C THR A 126 13.92 -3.08 7.16
N CYS A 127 14.84 -3.33 6.22
CA CYS A 127 15.88 -2.36 5.91
C CYS A 127 15.28 -1.07 5.31
N PRO A 128 15.60 0.12 5.83
CA PRO A 128 15.02 1.37 5.34
C PRO A 128 15.42 1.75 3.91
N ASP A 129 16.42 1.08 3.33
CA ASP A 129 16.90 1.27 1.97
C ASP A 129 16.49 0.13 1.01
N ALA A 130 15.61 -0.78 1.44
CA ALA A 130 15.26 -1.97 0.67
C ALA A 130 14.82 -1.64 -0.77
N LEU A 131 14.10 -0.53 -0.97
CA LEU A 131 13.68 -0.07 -2.30
C LEU A 131 14.83 0.36 -3.21
N LEU A 132 15.97 0.80 -2.66
CA LEU A 132 17.16 1.15 -3.45
C LEU A 132 17.76 -0.07 -4.16
N SER A 133 17.46 -1.27 -3.67
CA SER A 133 17.92 -2.50 -4.32
C SER A 133 17.36 -2.67 -5.73
N PHE A 134 16.25 -2.00 -6.06
CA PHE A 134 15.56 -2.08 -7.34
C PHE A 134 15.81 -0.79 -8.16
N PRO A 135 16.94 -0.66 -8.87
CA PRO A 135 17.30 0.57 -9.61
C PRO A 135 16.36 0.87 -10.78
N ALA A 136 15.55 -0.11 -11.13
CA ALA A 136 14.58 -0.10 -12.20
C ALA A 136 13.19 0.38 -11.75
N LEU A 137 12.94 0.47 -10.44
CA LEU A 137 11.64 0.68 -9.83
C LEU A 137 11.05 2.03 -10.23
N ARG A 138 9.82 2.02 -10.74
CA ARG A 138 9.05 3.20 -11.13
C ARG A 138 7.85 3.44 -10.24
N SER A 139 7.36 2.40 -9.57
CA SER A 139 6.10 2.46 -8.84
C SER A 139 6.15 1.59 -7.60
N ALA A 140 5.77 2.14 -6.46
CA ALA A 140 5.72 1.42 -5.20
C ALA A 140 4.39 1.67 -4.49
N HIS A 141 3.76 0.61 -4.02
CA HIS A 141 2.62 0.67 -3.11
C HIS A 141 3.02 -0.08 -1.84
N ILE A 142 3.01 0.60 -0.71
CA ILE A 142 3.36 0.06 0.60
C ILE A 142 2.15 0.09 1.50
N ASN A 143 1.66 -1.08 1.89
CA ASN A 143 0.70 -1.19 2.97
C ASN A 143 1.46 -1.08 4.30
N ALA A 144 1.36 0.10 4.92
CA ALA A 144 2.08 0.48 6.13
C ALA A 144 1.26 0.21 7.42
N HIS A 145 0.24 -0.65 7.38
CA HIS A 145 -0.59 -0.96 8.55
C HIS A 145 0.22 -1.48 9.75
N ASN A 146 1.36 -2.12 9.50
CA ASN A 146 2.26 -2.58 10.56
C ASN A 146 3.43 -1.63 10.82
N ASP A 147 3.37 -0.34 10.44
CA ASP A 147 4.45 0.64 10.67
C ASP A 147 4.58 1.14 12.12
N VAL A 148 3.97 0.41 13.05
CA VAL A 148 3.95 0.69 14.47
C VAL A 148 4.13 -0.61 15.26
N SER A 149 4.92 -0.56 16.33
CA SER A 149 5.06 -1.64 17.29
C SER A 149 4.65 -1.16 18.68
N PHE A 150 4.14 -2.09 19.50
CA PHE A 150 3.81 -1.82 20.90
C PHE A 150 4.77 -2.57 21.82
N ASP A 151 5.48 -1.82 22.65
CA ASP A 151 6.27 -2.35 23.75
C ASP A 151 5.58 -2.00 25.08
N PRO A 152 5.27 -2.97 25.97
CA PRO A 152 4.58 -2.69 27.23
C PRO A 152 5.29 -1.71 28.17
N ARG A 153 6.60 -1.48 28.00
CA ARG A 153 7.41 -0.57 28.83
C ARG A 153 7.57 0.80 28.18
N HIS A 154 7.68 0.85 26.85
CA HIS A 154 7.98 2.07 26.10
C HIS A 154 6.79 2.63 25.32
N GLY A 155 5.67 1.91 25.28
CA GLY A 155 4.48 2.27 24.53
C GLY A 155 4.63 2.01 23.03
N TYR A 156 3.91 2.80 22.24
CA TYR A 156 3.94 2.69 20.78
C TYR A 156 5.19 3.34 20.20
N THR A 157 5.87 2.61 19.32
CA THR A 157 7.00 3.11 18.53
C THR A 157 6.64 3.04 17.05
N TYR A 158 6.80 4.15 16.35
CA TYR A 158 6.62 4.23 14.91
C TYR A 158 7.93 3.92 14.20
N PHE A 159 7.85 3.30 13.03
CA PHE A 159 9.01 3.11 12.18
C PHE A 159 8.67 3.35 10.71
N THR A 160 9.61 3.99 10.02
CA THR A 160 9.40 4.46 8.66
C THR A 160 10.20 3.61 7.69
N LEU A 161 9.52 2.87 6.80
CA LEU A 161 10.13 2.12 5.70
C LEU A 161 10.79 2.98 4.61
N LEU A 162 10.66 4.31 4.70
CA LEU A 162 10.83 5.22 3.57
C LEU A 162 11.84 6.37 3.78
N PRO A 163 13.00 6.22 4.42
CA PRO A 163 14.01 7.26 4.26
C PRO A 163 14.60 7.27 2.85
N LEU A 164 14.58 6.16 2.08
CA LEU A 164 15.35 6.08 0.82
C LEU A 164 14.62 5.38 -0.33
N VAL A 165 14.38 6.14 -1.42
CA VAL A 165 13.77 5.66 -2.67
C VAL A 165 14.72 5.76 -3.88
N PRO A 166 14.61 4.88 -4.90
CA PRO A 166 15.43 4.99 -6.10
C PRO A 166 15.03 6.21 -6.95
N ARG A 167 15.99 6.84 -7.63
CA ARG A 167 15.76 8.03 -8.48
C ARG A 167 14.79 7.78 -9.64
N SER A 168 14.66 6.51 -10.05
CA SER A 168 13.74 6.07 -11.09
C SER A 168 12.28 6.06 -10.63
N LEU A 169 12.01 6.17 -9.32
CA LEU A 169 10.67 6.13 -8.77
C LEU A 169 9.88 7.33 -9.29
N LYS A 170 8.75 7.03 -9.92
CA LYS A 170 7.83 8.03 -10.46
C LYS A 170 6.59 8.16 -9.62
N ARG A 171 6.22 7.12 -8.91
CA ARG A 171 4.91 7.07 -8.30
C ARG A 171 4.97 6.25 -7.01
N LEU A 172 4.44 6.80 -5.92
CA LEU A 172 4.51 6.20 -4.59
C LEU A 172 3.15 6.25 -3.90
N ALA A 173 2.71 5.11 -3.38
CA ALA A 173 1.57 5.02 -2.49
C ALA A 173 2.00 4.40 -1.16
N ILE A 174 1.63 5.06 -0.07
CA ILE A 174 1.74 4.57 1.30
C ILE A 174 0.29 4.47 1.79
N ALA A 175 -0.18 3.29 2.09
CA ALA A 175 -1.57 3.05 2.52
C ALA A 175 -1.59 2.57 3.97
N HIS A 176 -2.69 2.88 4.67
CA HIS A 176 -2.93 2.41 6.04
C HIS A 176 -1.81 2.76 7.03
N ALA A 177 -1.12 3.88 6.86
CA ALA A 177 -0.04 4.25 7.77
C ALA A 177 -0.56 4.75 9.13
N HIS A 178 0.15 4.39 10.21
CA HIS A 178 0.00 5.03 11.53
C HIS A 178 1.06 6.10 11.76
N ALA A 179 2.30 5.88 11.30
CA ALA A 179 3.38 6.82 11.52
C ALA A 179 3.14 8.16 10.78
N PRO A 180 3.49 9.32 11.36
CA PRO A 180 3.34 10.63 10.71
C PRO A 180 4.07 10.74 9.36
N ASP A 181 3.58 11.61 8.48
CA ASP A 181 4.13 11.73 7.12
C ASP A 181 5.33 12.68 7.01
N ALA A 182 5.60 13.51 8.01
CA ALA A 182 6.64 14.54 7.98
C ALA A 182 8.04 13.98 7.64
N GLU A 183 8.49 12.93 8.34
CA GLU A 183 9.80 12.31 8.08
C GLU A 183 9.88 11.69 6.68
N ARG A 184 8.77 11.11 6.20
CA ARG A 184 8.68 10.51 4.86
C ARG A 184 8.76 11.56 3.78
N LEU A 185 8.03 12.67 3.93
CA LEU A 185 8.08 13.79 3.01
C LEU A 185 9.48 14.40 2.99
N GLN A 186 10.08 14.62 4.15
CA GLN A 186 11.45 15.12 4.27
C GLN A 186 12.46 14.22 3.53
N ALA A 187 12.32 12.90 3.67
CA ALA A 187 13.14 11.94 2.94
C ALA A 187 12.96 12.01 1.41
N LEU A 188 11.73 12.18 0.93
CA LEU A 188 11.43 12.31 -0.49
C LEU A 188 12.00 13.61 -1.08
N VAL A 189 11.84 14.75 -0.39
CA VAL A 189 12.32 16.05 -0.89
C VAL A 189 13.85 16.15 -0.90
N ASN A 190 14.50 15.50 0.05
CA ASN A 190 15.97 15.47 0.14
C ASN A 190 16.60 14.49 -0.88
N ARG A 191 15.79 13.80 -1.68
CA ARG A 191 16.28 12.84 -2.65
C ARG A 191 16.66 13.50 -3.97
N ASP A 192 17.95 13.82 -4.11
CA ASP A 192 18.51 14.38 -5.34
C ASP A 192 18.14 13.59 -6.61
N GLY A 193 17.58 14.32 -7.58
CA GLY A 193 17.22 13.79 -8.89
C GLY A 193 15.94 12.95 -8.92
N LEU A 194 15.21 12.84 -7.81
CA LEU A 194 13.88 12.24 -7.80
C LEU A 194 12.92 13.08 -8.65
N ARG A 195 12.18 12.42 -9.54
CA ARG A 195 11.16 13.04 -10.38
C ARG A 195 9.82 12.34 -10.15
N LEU A 196 9.37 12.39 -8.90
CA LEU A 196 8.08 11.84 -8.47
C LEU A 196 6.95 12.61 -9.14
N GLU A 197 6.03 11.90 -9.77
CA GLU A 197 4.88 12.37 -10.54
C GLU A 197 3.56 12.12 -9.80
N GLU A 198 3.49 11.08 -8.96
CA GLU A 198 2.29 10.76 -8.18
C GLU A 198 2.66 10.35 -6.75
N LEU A 199 1.98 10.93 -5.77
CA LEU A 199 2.13 10.62 -4.36
C LEU A 199 0.77 10.35 -3.73
N ARG A 200 0.62 9.21 -3.04
CA ARG A 200 -0.56 8.86 -2.27
C ARG A 200 -0.20 8.58 -0.82
N LEU A 201 -0.78 9.35 0.10
CA LEU A 201 -0.57 9.24 1.54
C LEU A 201 -1.88 8.83 2.21
N GLY A 202 -2.11 7.53 2.32
CA GLY A 202 -3.25 6.94 3.00
C GLY A 202 -2.96 6.65 4.47
N ARG A 203 -3.80 7.17 5.35
CA ARG A 203 -3.77 6.88 6.79
C ARG A 203 -4.52 5.58 7.07
N CYS A 204 -4.14 4.87 8.13
CA CYS A 204 -5.06 3.92 8.74
C CYS A 204 -6.20 4.72 9.36
N THR A 205 -7.43 4.24 9.22
CA THR A 205 -8.63 4.94 9.67
C THR A 205 -9.53 3.99 10.45
N LEU A 206 -10.57 4.51 11.11
CA LEU A 206 -11.55 3.67 11.78
C LEU A 206 -12.23 2.65 10.83
N PHE A 207 -12.33 2.97 9.53
CA PHE A 207 -12.89 2.07 8.51
C PHE A 207 -11.96 0.91 8.14
N ASP A 208 -10.66 1.09 8.33
CA ASP A 208 -9.68 0.01 8.19
C ASP A 208 -9.77 -0.92 9.38
N CYS A 209 -9.89 -0.38 10.60
CA CYS A 209 -10.12 -1.19 11.79
C CYS A 209 -11.36 -2.07 11.69
N ALA A 210 -12.47 -1.50 11.22
CA ALA A 210 -13.73 -2.24 11.09
C ALA A 210 -13.59 -3.46 10.18
N ASN A 211 -12.90 -3.31 9.05
CA ASN A 211 -12.84 -4.35 8.02
C ASN A 211 -11.64 -5.29 8.16
N GLU A 212 -10.52 -4.82 8.72
CA GLU A 212 -9.22 -5.50 8.68
C GLU A 212 -8.66 -5.82 10.08
N GLY A 213 -9.33 -5.38 11.16
CA GLY A 213 -8.95 -5.76 12.53
C GLY A 213 -7.69 -5.06 13.05
N CYS A 214 -7.56 -3.75 12.81
CA CYS A 214 -6.45 -2.93 13.31
C CYS A 214 -6.39 -2.90 14.85
N SER A 215 -5.27 -3.32 15.43
CA SER A 215 -5.07 -3.33 16.89
C SER A 215 -4.64 -1.98 17.47
N TYR A 216 -4.25 -1.01 16.63
CA TYR A 216 -3.81 0.32 17.06
C TYR A 216 -4.96 1.16 17.64
N TRP A 217 -6.09 1.23 16.92
CA TRP A 217 -7.20 2.11 17.28
C TRP A 217 -7.83 1.87 18.66
N PRO A 218 -7.96 0.61 19.14
CA PRO A 218 -8.39 0.36 20.52
C PRO A 218 -7.52 1.07 21.58
N ALA A 219 -6.23 1.29 21.31
CA ALA A 219 -5.34 1.98 22.25
C ALA A 219 -5.35 3.51 22.12
N PHE A 220 -5.93 4.04 21.03
CA PHE A 220 -6.11 5.46 20.77
C PHE A 220 -7.59 5.78 20.51
N PRO A 221 -8.48 5.52 21.49
CA PRO A 221 -9.92 5.64 21.29
C PRO A 221 -10.39 7.09 21.15
N HIS A 222 -9.51 8.08 21.22
CA HIS A 222 -9.83 9.50 21.02
C HIS A 222 -9.23 10.09 19.73
N ASP A 223 -8.42 9.31 18.99
CA ASP A 223 -7.71 9.82 17.81
C ASP A 223 -8.31 9.28 16.49
N HIS A 224 -9.37 8.47 16.56
CA HIS A 224 -9.99 7.87 15.38
C HIS A 224 -10.65 8.89 14.44
N ASP A 225 -11.00 10.06 14.96
CA ASP A 225 -11.53 11.21 14.24
C ASP A 225 -10.46 12.28 13.95
N ALA A 226 -9.20 12.04 14.32
CA ALA A 226 -8.09 12.99 14.07
C ALA A 226 -7.85 13.28 12.58
N TYR A 227 -8.42 12.45 11.69
CA TYR A 227 -8.39 12.64 10.25
C TYR A 227 -9.70 13.18 9.67
N PHE A 228 -10.62 13.63 10.51
CA PHE A 228 -11.90 14.23 10.14
C PHE A 228 -11.96 15.68 10.60
N SER A 229 -11.82 16.62 9.67
CA SER A 229 -12.08 18.03 9.95
C SER A 229 -12.26 18.81 8.66
N ASP A 230 -13.34 19.58 8.55
CA ASP A 230 -13.47 20.65 7.57
C ASP A 230 -12.79 21.95 8.03
N ASP A 231 -12.76 22.17 9.36
CA ASP A 231 -11.97 23.22 10.01
C ASP A 231 -10.46 22.98 9.84
N GLY A 232 -9.70 24.06 9.58
CA GLY A 232 -8.26 23.97 9.41
C GLY A 232 -7.79 23.46 8.04
N SER A 233 -8.70 23.25 7.09
CA SER A 233 -8.40 22.71 5.75
C SER A 233 -7.41 23.59 4.97
N VAL A 234 -7.44 24.91 5.16
CA VAL A 234 -6.49 25.87 4.56
C VAL A 234 -5.09 25.71 5.14
N GLU A 235 -4.99 25.67 6.46
CA GLU A 235 -3.73 25.54 7.20
C GLU A 235 -3.07 24.19 6.90
N TYR A 236 -3.86 23.11 6.88
CA TYR A 236 -3.40 21.79 6.48
C TYR A 236 -2.89 21.78 5.03
N ALA A 237 -3.67 22.33 4.09
CA ALA A 237 -3.27 22.44 2.68
C ALA A 237 -1.98 23.25 2.51
N MET A 238 -1.82 24.35 3.26
CA MET A 238 -0.61 25.17 3.24
C MET A 238 0.60 24.42 3.80
N SER A 239 0.45 23.71 4.93
CA SER A 239 1.51 22.90 5.53
C SER A 239 1.99 21.82 4.56
N ILE A 240 1.06 21.07 3.98
CA ILE A 240 1.39 20.05 2.98
C ILE A 240 2.03 20.67 1.74
N ALA A 241 1.56 21.84 1.29
CA ALA A 241 2.18 22.53 0.16
C ALA A 241 3.64 22.90 0.42
N GLN A 242 3.97 23.37 1.63
CA GLN A 242 5.34 23.70 2.02
C GLN A 242 6.23 22.45 1.96
N ASP A 243 5.76 21.34 2.52
CA ASP A 243 6.50 20.08 2.53
C ASP A 243 6.70 19.51 1.12
N LEU A 244 5.76 19.72 0.20
CA LEU A 244 5.82 19.18 -1.17
C LEU A 244 6.45 20.13 -2.19
N MET A 245 6.72 21.39 -1.84
CA MET A 245 7.26 22.41 -2.74
C MET A 245 8.52 21.96 -3.52
N PRO A 246 9.46 21.18 -2.95
CA PRO A 246 10.63 20.71 -3.70
C PRO A 246 10.29 19.68 -4.80
N LEU A 247 9.15 18.98 -4.73
CA LEU A 247 8.75 17.93 -5.67
C LEU A 247 8.09 18.51 -6.93
N ARG A 248 8.84 19.27 -7.73
CA ARG A 248 8.31 19.99 -8.91
C ARG A 248 7.76 19.12 -10.05
N SER A 249 8.07 17.83 -10.03
CA SER A 249 7.54 16.86 -11.00
C SER A 249 6.19 16.29 -10.58
N LEU A 250 5.75 16.51 -9.33
CA LEU A 250 4.51 15.96 -8.82
C LEU A 250 3.33 16.53 -9.63
N ARG A 251 2.37 15.68 -10.01
CA ARG A 251 1.17 16.05 -10.79
C ARG A 251 -0.09 15.61 -10.10
N THR A 252 -0.05 14.43 -9.49
CA THR A 252 -1.18 13.82 -8.79
C THR A 252 -0.86 13.64 -7.32
N LEU A 253 -1.72 14.16 -6.46
CA LEU A 253 -1.63 14.05 -5.01
C LEU A 253 -2.89 13.39 -4.45
N HIS A 254 -2.71 12.36 -3.63
CA HIS A 254 -3.80 11.76 -2.86
C HIS A 254 -3.49 11.85 -1.36
N LEU A 255 -4.43 12.42 -0.60
CA LEU A 255 -4.33 12.61 0.84
C LEU A 255 -5.48 11.85 1.51
N GLY A 256 -5.13 10.89 2.37
CA GLY A 256 -6.03 10.01 3.10
C GLY A 256 -6.64 10.67 4.34
N VAL A 257 -6.99 11.95 4.23
CA VAL A 257 -7.69 12.72 5.26
C VAL A 257 -9.09 13.07 4.77
N TYR A 258 -10.05 13.08 5.68
CA TYR A 258 -11.44 13.45 5.42
C TYR A 258 -11.63 14.92 5.78
N LEU A 259 -11.94 15.74 4.78
CA LEU A 259 -12.29 17.14 5.02
C LEU A 259 -13.77 17.30 5.41
N THR A 260 -14.27 16.33 6.17
CA THR A 260 -15.65 16.25 6.65
C THR A 260 -15.68 16.67 8.12
N PRO A 261 -16.68 17.45 8.57
CA PRO A 261 -16.81 17.84 9.97
C PRO A 261 -16.73 16.64 10.91
N HIS A 262 -15.91 16.73 11.97
CA HIS A 262 -15.74 15.66 12.96
C HIS A 262 -17.08 15.21 13.59
N ILE A 263 -18.02 16.14 13.75
CA ILE A 263 -19.37 15.88 14.26
C ILE A 263 -20.20 14.93 13.36
N ALA A 264 -19.81 14.73 12.10
CA ALA A 264 -20.51 13.86 11.17
C ALA A 264 -20.50 12.40 11.62
N LEU A 265 -19.40 11.96 12.25
CA LEU A 265 -19.30 10.59 12.78
C LEU A 265 -20.29 10.35 13.92
N ALA A 266 -20.31 11.24 14.90
CA ALA A 266 -21.22 11.13 16.05
C ALA A 266 -22.69 11.33 15.66
N THR A 267 -22.97 12.19 14.69
CA THR A 267 -24.33 12.39 14.16
C THR A 267 -24.80 11.16 13.39
N HIS A 268 -23.94 10.59 12.52
CA HIS A 268 -24.25 9.33 11.84
C HIS A 268 -24.62 8.24 12.83
N GLN A 269 -23.79 8.04 13.87
CA GLN A 269 -24.02 7.02 14.87
C GLN A 269 -25.34 7.16 15.65
N ARG A 270 -25.68 8.39 16.04
CA ARG A 270 -26.84 8.64 16.91
C ARG A 270 -28.14 8.78 16.12
N ASP A 271 -28.07 9.45 14.98
CA ASP A 271 -29.24 10.05 14.35
C ASP A 271 -29.57 9.42 12.98
N HIS A 272 -28.58 8.90 12.26
CA HIS A 272 -28.77 8.38 10.89
C HIS A 272 -28.57 6.87 10.74
N ALA A 273 -27.81 6.26 11.63
CA ALA A 273 -27.62 4.83 11.64
C ALA A 273 -28.96 4.17 11.96
N PRO A 274 -29.47 3.26 11.10
CA PRO A 274 -30.67 2.52 11.42
C PRO A 274 -30.42 1.79 12.74
N PHE A 275 -31.25 2.09 13.75
CA PHE A 275 -31.15 1.60 15.12
C PHE A 275 -30.39 0.27 15.23
N PHE A 276 -29.22 0.28 15.88
CA PHE A 276 -28.76 -0.93 16.54
C PHE A 276 -29.87 -1.31 17.53
N VAL A 277 -30.54 -2.41 17.22
CA VAL A 277 -31.62 -2.98 18.00
C VAL A 277 -31.17 -3.10 19.46
N ASN A 278 -31.78 -2.28 20.31
CA ASN A 278 -32.06 -2.51 21.72
C ASN A 278 -30.86 -2.88 22.65
N PRO A 279 -30.45 -2.04 23.61
CA PRO A 279 -29.46 -2.42 24.63
C PRO A 279 -29.90 -3.59 25.52
N ALA A 280 -31.16 -4.04 25.42
CA ALA A 280 -31.69 -5.24 26.08
C ALA A 280 -31.42 -6.56 25.32
N ASN A 281 -31.02 -6.52 24.04
CA ASN A 281 -30.80 -7.71 23.20
C ASN A 281 -29.36 -7.81 22.69
N SER A 282 -28.40 -7.25 23.43
CA SER A 282 -27.01 -7.73 23.39
C SER A 282 -27.03 -9.19 23.83
N HIS A 283 -27.33 -10.09 22.90
CA HIS A 283 -26.87 -11.46 22.98
C HIS A 283 -25.36 -11.38 23.08
N VAL A 284 -24.88 -11.33 24.33
CA VAL A 284 -23.76 -12.15 24.77
C VAL A 284 -23.92 -13.45 24.00
N VAL A 285 -23.09 -13.65 22.97
CA VAL A 285 -22.86 -14.98 22.44
C VAL A 285 -22.65 -15.83 23.68
N PRO A 286 -23.48 -16.85 23.96
CA PRO A 286 -23.21 -17.72 25.08
C PRO A 286 -21.88 -18.36 24.74
N VAL A 287 -20.82 -17.90 25.39
CA VAL A 287 -19.63 -18.71 25.60
C VAL A 287 -20.19 -19.98 26.21
N ASN A 288 -19.96 -21.10 25.50
CA ASN A 288 -20.42 -22.43 25.87
C ASN A 288 -20.44 -22.63 27.39
N PRO A 289 -21.43 -23.35 27.95
CA PRO A 289 -21.43 -23.67 29.37
C PRO A 289 -20.09 -24.33 29.74
N PRO A 290 -19.50 -23.99 30.90
CA PRO A 290 -18.17 -24.43 31.24
C PRO A 290 -18.14 -25.95 31.36
N LEU A 291 -17.31 -26.58 30.54
CA LEU A 291 -16.78 -27.91 30.85
C LEU A 291 -16.02 -27.83 32.19
N PRO A 292 -16.06 -28.87 33.04
CA PRO A 292 -15.37 -28.85 34.32
C PRO A 292 -13.86 -28.63 34.15
N PRO A 293 -13.17 -28.06 35.15
CA PRO A 293 -11.84 -27.51 34.99
C PRO A 293 -10.81 -28.63 34.76
N LEU A 294 -10.27 -28.71 33.55
CA LEU A 294 -8.98 -29.34 33.31
C LEU A 294 -7.89 -28.28 33.47
N LEU A 295 -7.02 -28.53 34.45
CA LEU A 295 -5.83 -27.78 34.83
C LEU A 295 -5.12 -27.09 33.66
N GLY A 296 -5.29 -25.78 33.57
CA GLY A 296 -4.55 -24.91 32.67
C GLY A 296 -5.15 -23.51 32.72
N ASN A 297 -4.36 -22.51 33.11
CA ASN A 297 -4.81 -21.12 33.10
C ASN A 297 -5.35 -20.77 31.70
N PRO A 298 -6.59 -20.26 31.58
CA PRO A 298 -7.06 -19.79 30.28
C PRO A 298 -6.14 -18.67 29.79
N PRO A 299 -5.81 -18.62 28.49
CA PRO A 299 -5.12 -17.47 27.93
C PRO A 299 -5.95 -16.21 28.24
N PRO A 300 -5.31 -15.08 28.61
CA PRO A 300 -6.05 -13.86 28.88
C PRO A 300 -6.92 -13.54 27.65
N PRO A 301 -8.16 -13.06 27.85
CA PRO A 301 -9.00 -12.63 26.75
C PRO A 301 -8.22 -11.61 25.93
N PRO A 302 -8.32 -11.64 24.59
CA PRO A 302 -7.55 -10.73 23.78
C PRO A 302 -7.96 -9.28 24.13
N HIS A 303 -6.95 -8.43 24.32
CA HIS A 303 -7.04 -7.10 24.94
C HIS A 303 -8.15 -6.17 24.37
N HIS A 304 -8.68 -6.45 23.19
CA HIS A 304 -9.75 -5.68 22.55
C HIS A 304 -11.12 -5.78 23.25
N LEU A 305 -11.42 -6.87 23.97
CA LEU A 305 -12.73 -7.03 24.63
C LEU A 305 -12.87 -6.19 25.92
N HIS A 306 -11.76 -5.92 26.61
CA HIS A 306 -11.78 -5.08 27.83
C HIS A 306 -11.90 -3.59 27.53
N LEU A 307 -11.42 -3.13 26.38
CA LEU A 307 -11.50 -1.73 25.96
C LEU A 307 -12.93 -1.32 25.59
N LEU A 308 -13.71 -2.25 25.00
CA LEU A 308 -15.14 -2.06 24.70
C LEU A 308 -16.03 -1.85 25.94
N ALA A 309 -15.53 -2.19 27.14
CA ALA A 309 -16.27 -2.06 28.40
C ALA A 309 -15.99 -0.73 29.14
N HIS A 310 -15.13 0.14 28.62
CA HIS A 310 -14.80 1.40 29.29
C HIS A 310 -15.95 2.42 29.13
N PRO A 311 -16.43 3.09 30.21
CA PRO A 311 -17.56 4.02 30.16
C PRO A 311 -17.33 5.31 29.32
N HIS A 312 -16.10 5.53 28.85
CA HIS A 312 -15.73 6.62 27.93
C HIS A 312 -15.35 6.10 26.53
N HIS A 313 -15.44 4.80 26.29
CA HIS A 313 -15.26 4.22 24.98
C HIS A 313 -16.47 4.64 24.12
N ARG A 314 -16.26 5.52 23.14
CA ARG A 314 -17.29 5.83 22.15
C ARG A 314 -17.78 4.50 21.55
N ALA A 315 -19.10 4.36 21.38
CA ALA A 315 -19.74 3.17 20.80
C ALA A 315 -18.95 2.70 19.58
N PRO A 316 -18.83 1.38 19.31
CA PRO A 316 -17.82 0.85 18.40
C PRO A 316 -17.99 1.43 16.99
N LEU A 317 -17.27 2.51 16.71
CA LEU A 317 -17.04 3.06 15.37
C LEU A 317 -16.40 2.00 14.46
N HIS A 318 -15.90 0.91 15.03
CA HIS A 318 -15.33 -0.22 14.33
C HIS A 318 -16.37 -1.23 13.82
N CYS A 319 -17.66 -0.89 13.77
CA CYS A 319 -18.69 -1.80 13.25
C CYS A 319 -18.80 -1.71 11.72
N PRO A 320 -18.49 -2.76 10.94
CA PRO A 320 -18.56 -2.70 9.46
C PRO A 320 -19.97 -2.40 8.94
N SER A 321 -21.00 -2.91 9.59
CA SER A 321 -22.40 -2.71 9.17
C SER A 321 -22.85 -1.27 9.35
N LEU A 322 -22.29 -0.52 10.30
CA LEU A 322 -22.60 0.89 10.53
C LEU A 322 -22.21 1.78 9.34
N TRP A 323 -21.16 1.39 8.61
CA TRP A 323 -20.59 2.17 7.50
C TRP A 323 -20.77 1.50 6.14
N ALA A 324 -21.46 0.37 6.08
CA ALA A 324 -21.51 -0.48 4.90
C ALA A 324 -22.11 0.22 3.67
N SER A 325 -23.02 1.18 3.89
CA SER A 325 -23.69 1.94 2.84
C SER A 325 -23.49 3.45 3.03
N PRO A 326 -23.32 4.20 1.92
CA PRO A 326 -23.46 5.65 1.94
C PRO A 326 -24.74 6.09 2.65
N CYS A 327 -24.64 7.10 3.52
CA CYS A 327 -25.77 7.66 4.23
C CYS A 327 -26.22 8.97 3.56
N SER A 328 -27.42 8.98 2.97
CA SER A 328 -27.96 10.16 2.30
C SER A 328 -28.17 11.33 3.25
N ALA A 329 -28.65 11.08 4.48
CA ALA A 329 -28.83 12.13 5.49
C ALA A 329 -27.49 12.78 5.90
N CYS A 330 -26.43 11.99 6.08
CA CYS A 330 -25.08 12.53 6.29
C CYS A 330 -24.60 13.35 5.09
N TYR A 331 -24.84 12.87 3.87
CA TYR A 331 -24.44 13.59 2.67
C TYR A 331 -25.17 14.93 2.54
N GLU A 332 -26.48 14.95 2.78
CA GLU A 332 -27.29 16.18 2.75
C GLU A 332 -26.84 17.18 3.82
N GLN A 333 -26.57 16.71 5.03
CA GLN A 333 -26.21 17.56 6.16
C GLN A 333 -24.75 18.07 6.09
N PHE A 334 -23.79 17.20 5.76
CA PHE A 334 -22.35 17.51 5.89
C PHE A 334 -21.62 17.59 4.54
N GLY A 335 -22.23 17.10 3.46
CA GLY A 335 -21.65 17.11 2.12
C GLY A 335 -21.34 18.52 1.59
N PRO A 336 -22.21 19.53 1.76
CA PRO A 336 -21.92 20.90 1.34
C PRO A 336 -20.66 21.48 2.00
N ALA A 337 -20.55 21.37 3.34
CA ALA A 337 -19.38 21.84 4.08
C ALA A 337 -18.11 21.11 3.66
N THR A 338 -18.19 19.78 3.50
CA THR A 338 -17.07 18.96 3.03
C THR A 338 -16.59 19.41 1.65
N LYS A 339 -17.52 19.63 0.71
CA LYS A 339 -17.19 20.07 -0.65
C LYS A 339 -16.52 21.45 -0.65
N VAL A 340 -16.96 22.37 0.20
CA VAL A 340 -16.35 23.71 0.35
C VAL A 340 -14.94 23.60 0.91
N ALA A 341 -14.73 22.77 1.95
CA ALA A 341 -13.42 22.55 2.54
C ALA A 341 -12.44 21.91 1.54
N GLU A 342 -12.86 20.87 0.83
CA GLU A 342 -12.07 20.23 -0.24
C GLU A 342 -11.70 21.22 -1.35
N HIS A 343 -12.68 21.99 -1.86
CA HIS A 343 -12.43 22.98 -2.91
C HIS A 343 -11.45 24.06 -2.45
N THR A 344 -11.63 24.57 -1.23
CA THR A 344 -10.75 25.60 -0.64
C THR A 344 -9.33 25.08 -0.48
N ALA A 345 -9.17 23.86 0.07
CA ALA A 345 -7.87 23.20 0.19
C ALA A 345 -7.20 22.98 -1.18
N CYS A 346 -7.96 22.54 -2.19
CA CYS A 346 -7.48 22.40 -3.56
C CYS A 346 -7.01 23.73 -4.15
N ARG A 347 -7.72 24.84 -3.91
CA ARG A 347 -7.29 26.18 -4.36
C ARG A 347 -5.99 26.62 -3.71
N VAL A 348 -5.83 26.38 -2.40
CA VAL A 348 -4.59 26.67 -1.67
C VAL A 348 -3.43 25.83 -2.22
N LEU A 349 -3.62 24.52 -2.34
CA LEU A 349 -2.62 23.61 -2.92
C LEU A 349 -2.26 24.02 -4.35
N GLY A 350 -3.23 24.29 -5.21
CA GLY A 350 -3.00 24.68 -6.61
C GLY A 350 -2.31 26.04 -6.76
N SER A 351 -2.52 26.96 -5.82
CA SER A 351 -1.82 28.25 -5.79
C SER A 351 -0.37 28.08 -5.35
N ALA A 352 -0.12 27.27 -4.32
CA ALA A 352 1.22 27.06 -3.77
C ALA A 352 2.07 26.08 -4.61
N LEU A 353 1.42 25.10 -5.25
CA LEU A 353 2.00 24.06 -6.09
C LEU A 353 1.40 24.16 -7.51
N PRO A 354 1.82 25.14 -8.33
CA PRO A 354 1.20 25.44 -9.62
C PRO A 354 1.36 24.34 -10.67
N TRP A 355 2.10 23.28 -10.37
CA TRP A 355 2.31 22.13 -11.24
C TRP A 355 1.42 20.93 -10.88
N ILE A 356 0.67 20.98 -9.78
CA ILE A 356 -0.31 19.94 -9.44
C ILE A 356 -1.53 20.08 -10.36
N GLU A 357 -1.94 18.94 -10.91
CA GLU A 357 -3.02 18.79 -11.89
C GLU A 357 -4.24 18.08 -11.26
N GLU A 358 -3.99 17.17 -10.32
CA GLU A 358 -5.04 16.39 -9.65
C GLU A 358 -4.75 16.29 -8.15
N VAL A 359 -5.78 16.54 -7.34
CA VAL A 359 -5.78 16.36 -5.89
C VAL A 359 -6.95 15.47 -5.52
N SER A 360 -6.74 14.53 -4.61
CA SER A 360 -7.81 13.66 -4.14
C SER A 360 -7.78 13.47 -2.63
N TRP A 361 -8.96 13.45 -2.03
CA TRP A 361 -9.19 13.36 -0.58
C TRP A 361 -9.88 12.04 -0.23
N ALA A 362 -9.80 11.62 1.04
CA ALA A 362 -10.57 10.47 1.48
C ALA A 362 -12.09 10.80 1.48
N GLY A 363 -12.89 9.92 0.90
CA GLY A 363 -14.31 10.13 0.65
C GLY A 363 -15.19 9.46 1.71
N TYR A 364 -15.64 10.21 2.71
CA TYR A 364 -16.50 9.70 3.79
C TYR A 364 -17.85 9.18 3.29
N PHE A 365 -18.45 9.86 2.32
CA PHE A 365 -19.79 9.54 1.81
C PHE A 365 -19.81 8.36 0.82
N GLU A 366 -18.66 7.75 0.56
CA GLU A 366 -18.55 6.60 -0.31
C GLU A 366 -18.74 5.30 0.47
N ARG A 367 -18.87 4.18 -0.25
CA ARG A 367 -19.10 2.88 0.39
C ARG A 367 -17.98 2.55 1.39
N TYR A 368 -18.36 2.11 2.60
CA TYR A 368 -17.44 1.82 3.71
C TYR A 368 -16.63 3.03 4.20
N GLY A 369 -16.95 4.25 3.77
CA GLY A 369 -16.11 5.43 4.01
C GLY A 369 -14.74 5.36 3.35
N LYS A 370 -14.51 4.41 2.43
CA LYS A 370 -13.20 4.14 1.81
C LYS A 370 -13.08 4.64 0.37
N GLY A 371 -13.97 5.54 -0.06
CA GLY A 371 -13.86 6.11 -1.40
C GLY A 371 -12.94 7.32 -1.45
N VAL A 372 -12.98 8.02 -2.58
CA VAL A 372 -12.07 9.12 -2.87
C VAL A 372 -12.85 10.26 -3.52
N SER A 373 -12.62 11.48 -3.07
CA SER A 373 -13.11 12.70 -3.73
C SER A 373 -11.99 13.29 -4.59
N THR A 374 -12.12 13.21 -5.91
CA THR A 374 -11.08 13.69 -6.84
C THR A 374 -11.43 15.06 -7.38
N TRP A 375 -10.44 15.94 -7.39
CA TRP A 375 -10.50 17.29 -7.93
C TRP A 375 -9.42 17.44 -8.98
N THR A 376 -9.83 17.84 -10.19
CA THR A 376 -8.92 18.11 -11.30
C THR A 376 -8.85 19.60 -11.55
N ARG A 377 -7.66 20.07 -11.89
CA ARG A 377 -7.44 21.47 -12.21
C ARG A 377 -7.94 21.78 -13.61
N SER A 378 -8.89 22.71 -13.69
CA SER A 378 -9.28 23.35 -14.94
C SER A 378 -8.47 24.63 -15.16
N ARG A 379 -8.70 25.32 -16.29
CA ARG A 379 -8.00 26.58 -16.60
C ARG A 379 -8.24 27.68 -15.56
N GLU A 380 -9.43 27.68 -14.95
CA GLU A 380 -9.91 28.80 -14.12
C GLU A 380 -10.16 28.38 -12.66
N ASP A 381 -10.40 27.11 -12.39
CA ASP A 381 -10.72 26.60 -11.05
C ASP A 381 -10.48 25.09 -10.89
N TRP A 382 -10.81 24.53 -9.73
CA TRP A 382 -10.83 23.10 -9.43
C TRP A 382 -12.22 22.50 -9.62
N VAL A 383 -12.30 21.41 -10.37
CA VAL A 383 -13.55 20.70 -10.68
C VAL A 383 -13.51 19.33 -10.04
N ARG A 384 -14.52 19.02 -9.24
CA ARG A 384 -14.72 17.68 -8.67
C ARG A 384 -15.18 16.72 -9.77
N THR A 385 -14.52 15.58 -9.90
CA THR A 385 -14.74 14.58 -10.96
C THR A 385 -15.11 13.21 -10.41
#